data_AF-A0A2D8FD43-F1
#
_entry.id   AF-A0A2D8FD43-F1
#
_cell.length_a   1.000
_cell.length_b   1.000
_cell.length_c   1.000
_cell.angle_alpha   90.00
_cell.angle_beta   90.00
_cell.angle_gamma   90.00
#
_symmetry.space_group_name_H-M   'P 1'
#
loop_
_entity.id
_entity.type
_entity.pdbx_description
1 polymer ?
#
loop_
_entity_poly.entity_id
_entity_poly.type
_entity_poly.pdbx_seq_one_letter_code
_entity_poly.pdbx_strand_id
1 'polypeptide(L)'
;MSIETLRDFLSNTNFWLLLQDPSLFFEKYLDIEISNIEFSVIIGLFCLFVIELKIKNDNKKYSGKEIIRDEPAPKLDEKNEISSDPITQKIDLAIAYLNMGSTRKAKSLLGKLKQLKISKKQLQQIDGVLADIKK
;
A
#
# COMPACT_ATOMS: atom_id res chain seq x y z
N MET A 1 33.34 -26.51 -22.52
CA MET A 1 33.33 -27.34 -21.29
C MET A 1 31.88 -27.74 -21.07
N SER A 2 31.53 -29.03 -21.14
CA SER A 2 30.14 -29.46 -20.95
C SER A 2 29.75 -29.27 -19.48
N ILE A 3 28.77 -28.42 -19.23
CA ILE A 3 28.13 -28.32 -17.92
C ILE A 3 27.24 -29.56 -17.78
N GLU A 4 27.77 -30.61 -17.16
CA GLU A 4 27.03 -31.87 -16.98
C GLU A 4 26.00 -31.75 -15.84
N THR A 5 26.28 -30.91 -14.84
CA THR A 5 25.33 -30.60 -13.76
C THR A 5 25.41 -29.13 -13.31
N LEU A 6 24.32 -28.62 -12.74
CA LEU A 6 24.25 -27.27 -12.15
C LEU A 6 25.23 -27.11 -10.98
N ARG A 7 25.57 -28.21 -10.30
CA ARG A 7 26.56 -28.23 -9.23
C ARG A 7 27.96 -27.97 -9.75
N ASP A 8 28.33 -28.61 -10.86
CA ASP A 8 29.65 -28.46 -11.48
C ASP A 8 29.83 -27.06 -12.09
N PHE A 9 28.74 -26.46 -12.57
CA PHE A 9 28.73 -25.05 -12.96
C PHE A 9 29.05 -24.15 -11.78
N LEU A 10 28.32 -24.25 -10.66
CA LEU A 10 28.52 -23.40 -9.50
C LEU A 10 29.94 -23.53 -8.90
N SER A 11 30.53 -24.72 -8.93
CA SER A 11 31.88 -24.95 -8.39
C SER A 11 33.01 -24.48 -9.30
N ASN A 12 32.80 -24.47 -10.62
CA ASN A 12 33.85 -24.16 -11.60
C ASN A 12 33.70 -22.76 -12.24
N THR A 13 32.72 -21.98 -11.79
CA THR A 13 32.41 -20.68 -12.37
C THR A 13 32.94 -19.54 -11.51
N ASN A 14 33.68 -18.62 -12.14
CA ASN A 14 34.11 -17.40 -11.48
C ASN A 14 33.05 -16.30 -11.57
N PHE A 15 32.20 -16.19 -10.55
CA PHE A 15 31.14 -15.17 -10.47
C PHE A 15 31.66 -13.74 -10.39
N TRP A 16 32.92 -13.53 -10.03
CA TRP A 16 33.50 -12.18 -10.05
C TRP A 16 33.57 -11.63 -11.49
N LEU A 17 33.76 -12.51 -12.47
CA LEU A 17 33.75 -12.15 -13.89
C LEU A 17 32.38 -11.66 -14.35
N LEU A 18 31.28 -12.22 -13.83
CA LEU A 18 29.91 -11.77 -14.13
C LEU A 18 29.67 -10.31 -13.72
N LEU A 19 30.32 -9.86 -12.64
CA LEU A 19 30.20 -8.49 -12.14
C LEU A 19 31.07 -7.50 -12.91
N GLN A 20 32.27 -7.93 -13.31
CA GLN A 20 33.24 -7.06 -13.99
C GLN A 20 32.97 -6.96 -15.50
N ASP A 21 32.76 -8.09 -16.16
CA ASP A 21 32.55 -8.19 -17.60
C ASP A 21 31.52 -9.30 -17.91
N PRO A 22 30.22 -8.97 -17.80
CA PRO A 22 29.14 -9.91 -18.04
C PRO A 22 29.24 -10.59 -19.41
N SER A 23 29.55 -9.84 -20.46
CA SER A 23 29.66 -10.36 -21.83
C SER A 23 30.66 -11.53 -21.89
N LEU A 24 31.87 -11.31 -21.36
CA LEU A 24 32.91 -12.33 -21.30
C LEU A 24 32.52 -13.54 -20.44
N PHE A 25 31.73 -13.34 -19.39
CA PHE A 25 31.20 -14.43 -18.58
C PHE A 25 30.24 -15.33 -19.35
N PHE A 26 29.26 -14.72 -20.05
CA PHE A 26 28.25 -15.46 -20.79
C PHE A 26 28.84 -16.21 -21.98
N GLU A 27 29.79 -15.60 -22.68
CA GLU A 27 30.52 -16.26 -23.77
C GLU A 27 31.33 -17.46 -23.22
N LYS A 28 32.13 -17.24 -22.17
CA LYS A 28 33.06 -18.26 -21.66
C LYS A 28 32.39 -19.48 -21.05
N TYR A 29 31.30 -19.28 -20.30
CA TYR A 29 30.68 -20.36 -19.52
C TYR A 29 29.38 -20.89 -20.14
N LEU A 30 28.68 -20.08 -20.93
CA LEU A 30 27.36 -20.43 -21.45
C LEU A 30 27.32 -20.45 -22.99
N ASP A 31 28.42 -20.07 -23.67
CA ASP A 31 28.50 -19.96 -25.13
C ASP A 31 27.40 -19.02 -25.70
N ILE A 32 27.07 -17.98 -24.91
CA ILE A 32 26.07 -16.97 -25.26
C ILE A 32 26.79 -15.67 -25.59
N GLU A 33 26.66 -15.24 -26.84
CA GLU A 33 27.09 -13.91 -27.26
C GLU A 33 26.06 -12.88 -26.81
N ILE A 34 26.42 -12.10 -25.79
CA ILE A 34 25.63 -10.97 -25.31
C ILE A 34 26.56 -9.80 -25.01
N SER A 35 26.17 -8.60 -25.41
CA SER A 35 26.94 -7.40 -25.10
C SER A 35 26.68 -6.93 -23.66
N ASN A 36 27.65 -6.22 -23.09
CA ASN A 36 27.51 -5.60 -21.77
C ASN A 36 26.33 -4.62 -21.70
N ILE A 37 26.01 -3.97 -22.83
CA ILE A 37 24.86 -3.05 -22.92
C ILE A 37 23.55 -3.83 -22.85
N GLU A 38 23.40 -4.90 -23.63
CA GLU A 38 22.19 -5.73 -23.61
C GLU A 38 21.96 -6.33 -22.22
N PHE A 39 23.02 -6.84 -21.59
CA PHE A 39 22.92 -7.35 -20.22
C PHE A 39 22.49 -6.28 -19.21
N SER A 40 23.07 -5.07 -19.31
CA SER A 40 22.68 -3.94 -18.46
C SER A 40 21.21 -3.53 -18.66
N VAL A 41 20.72 -3.53 -19.91
CA VAL A 41 19.31 -3.26 -20.23
C VAL A 41 18.40 -4.32 -19.61
N ILE A 42 18.75 -5.61 -19.72
CA ILE A 42 17.98 -6.71 -19.14
C ILE A 42 17.90 -6.57 -17.62
N ILE A 43 19.03 -6.30 -16.95
CA ILE A 43 19.06 -6.05 -15.50
C ILE A 43 18.21 -4.83 -15.15
N GLY A 44 18.32 -3.75 -15.92
CA GLY A 44 17.53 -2.54 -15.72
C GLY A 44 16.02 -2.81 -15.78
N LEU A 45 15.56 -3.52 -16.81
CA LEU A 45 14.16 -3.93 -16.94
C LEU A 45 13.70 -4.83 -15.80
N PHE A 46 14.54 -5.78 -15.38
CA PHE A 46 14.24 -6.65 -14.25
C PHE A 46 14.12 -5.86 -12.93
N CYS A 47 15.02 -4.92 -12.69
CA CYS A 47 14.96 -4.02 -11.54
C CYS A 47 13.67 -3.17 -11.56
N LEU A 48 13.30 -2.61 -12.72
CA LEU A 48 12.05 -1.87 -12.88
C LEU A 48 10.84 -2.76 -12.59
N PHE A 49 10.84 -4.00 -13.08
CA PHE A 49 9.78 -4.97 -12.80
C PHE A 49 9.65 -5.27 -11.30
N VAL A 50 10.76 -5.50 -10.60
CA VAL A 50 10.76 -5.73 -9.15
C VAL A 50 10.27 -4.50 -8.38
N ILE A 51 10.70 -3.31 -8.78
CA ILE A 51 10.21 -2.04 -8.21
C ILE A 51 8.71 -1.90 -8.42
N GLU A 52 8.21 -2.16 -9.63
CA GLU A 52 6.78 -2.16 -9.92
C GLU A 52 6.00 -3.15 -9.06
N LEU A 53 6.49 -4.39 -8.90
CA LEU A 53 5.85 -5.39 -8.05
C LEU A 53 5.80 -4.92 -6.60
N LYS A 54 6.86 -4.30 -6.10
CA LYS A 54 6.92 -3.74 -4.75
C LYS A 54 5.94 -2.58 -4.58
N ILE A 55 5.90 -1.65 -5.52
CA ILE A 55 4.93 -0.54 -5.54
C ILE A 55 3.50 -1.07 -5.58
N LYS A 56 3.19 -2.05 -6.44
CA LYS A 56 1.85 -2.68 -6.52
C LYS A 56 1.48 -3.39 -5.22
N ASN A 57 2.43 -4.06 -4.57
CA ASN A 57 2.20 -4.75 -3.31
C ASN A 57 1.98 -3.76 -2.14
N ASP A 58 2.77 -2.70 -2.09
CA ASP A 58 2.66 -1.66 -1.06
C ASP A 58 1.39 -0.82 -1.29
N ASN A 59 1.05 -0.49 -2.54
CA ASN A 59 -0.22 0.17 -2.88
C ASN A 59 -1.44 -0.74 -2.64
N LYS A 60 -1.32 -2.08 -2.70
CA LYS A 60 -2.39 -3.00 -2.27
C LYS A 60 -2.70 -2.91 -0.78
N LYS A 61 -1.75 -2.49 0.06
CA LYS A 61 -2.00 -2.21 1.49
C LYS A 61 -2.72 -0.87 1.71
N TYR A 62 -2.66 0.05 0.75
CA TYR A 62 -3.32 1.37 0.83
C TYR A 62 -4.57 1.50 -0.06
N SER A 63 -4.76 0.62 -1.04
CA SER A 63 -5.96 0.52 -1.88
C SER A 63 -7.06 -0.28 -1.17
N GLY A 64 -7.43 0.20 0.01
CA GLY A 64 -8.73 -0.11 0.59
C GLY A 64 -9.79 0.75 -0.09
N LYS A 65 -10.29 0.30 -1.24
CA LYS A 65 -11.53 0.74 -1.92
C LYS A 65 -11.63 2.23 -2.26
N GLU A 66 -11.15 2.63 -3.44
CA GLU A 66 -11.92 3.60 -4.23
C GLU A 66 -13.02 2.82 -4.96
N ILE A 67 -14.20 2.73 -4.34
CA ILE A 67 -15.41 2.53 -5.13
C ILE A 67 -15.81 3.93 -5.53
N ILE A 68 -15.43 4.36 -6.73
CA ILE A 68 -16.08 5.50 -7.37
C ILE A 68 -17.52 5.05 -7.62
N ARG A 69 -18.41 5.37 -6.67
CA ARG A 69 -19.84 5.37 -6.92
C ARG A 69 -20.15 6.76 -7.45
N ASP A 70 -20.66 6.82 -8.67
CA ASP A 70 -21.38 7.98 -9.20
C ASP A 70 -22.67 8.17 -8.37
N GLU A 71 -22.52 8.55 -7.10
CA GLU A 71 -23.64 9.07 -6.33
C GLU A 71 -23.69 10.59 -6.56
N PRO A 72 -24.87 11.13 -6.92
CA PRO A 72 -25.03 12.56 -7.12
C PRO A 72 -24.59 13.30 -5.86
N ALA A 73 -23.84 14.39 -6.04
CA ALA A 73 -23.32 15.21 -4.96
C ALA A 73 -24.41 15.42 -3.88
N PRO A 74 -24.14 15.10 -2.60
CA PRO A 74 -25.13 15.23 -1.56
C PRO A 74 -25.53 16.70 -1.47
N LYS A 75 -26.84 16.96 -1.52
CA LYS A 75 -27.39 18.29 -1.29
C LYS A 75 -26.86 18.77 0.07
N LEU A 76 -26.13 19.87 0.05
CA LEU A 76 -25.62 20.52 1.25
C LEU A 76 -26.83 21.05 2.04
N ASP A 77 -27.32 20.24 2.97
CA ASP A 77 -28.21 20.73 4.02
C ASP A 77 -27.43 21.78 4.83
N GLU A 78 -27.99 22.98 5.00
CA GLU A 78 -27.40 24.10 5.76
C GLU A 78 -27.06 23.78 7.23
N LYS A 79 -27.36 22.56 7.69
CA LYS A 79 -26.91 22.02 8.99
C LYS A 79 -25.49 21.44 8.99
N ASN A 80 -24.83 21.36 7.83
CA ASN A 80 -23.45 20.86 7.69
C ASN A 80 -22.38 21.96 7.90
N GLU A 81 -22.63 22.93 8.77
CA GLU A 81 -21.54 23.77 9.25
C GLU A 81 -20.62 22.92 10.13
N ILE A 82 -19.33 22.87 9.77
CA ILE A 82 -18.29 22.24 10.59
C ILE A 82 -18.28 22.98 11.94
N SER A 83 -18.75 22.31 12.99
CA SER A 83 -18.82 22.88 14.33
C SER A 83 -17.46 23.46 14.75
N SER A 84 -17.42 24.63 15.37
CA SER A 84 -16.16 25.19 15.90
C SER A 84 -15.62 24.44 17.12
N ASP A 85 -16.41 23.53 17.69
CA ASP A 85 -16.01 22.71 18.84
C ASP A 85 -15.13 21.53 18.41
N PRO A 86 -13.86 21.44 18.87
CA PRO A 86 -12.92 20.41 18.46
C PRO A 86 -13.38 18.97 18.77
N ILE A 87 -14.26 18.79 19.76
CA ILE A 87 -14.82 17.47 20.09
C ILE A 87 -15.87 17.09 19.05
N THR A 88 -16.78 18.01 18.72
CA THR A 88 -17.81 17.81 17.70
C THR A 88 -17.20 17.53 16.33
N GLN A 89 -16.15 18.25 15.92
CA GLN A 89 -15.43 17.97 14.67
C GLN A 89 -14.86 16.55 14.60
N LYS A 90 -14.35 16.03 15.73
CA LYS A 90 -13.83 14.66 15.80
C LYS A 90 -14.95 13.61 15.75
N ILE A 91 -16.15 13.96 16.20
CA ILE A 91 -17.35 13.12 16.03
C ILE A 91 -17.76 13.12 14.55
N ASP A 92 -17.80 14.28 13.90
CA ASP A 92 -18.12 14.40 12.47
C ASP A 92 -17.12 13.62 11.61
N LEU A 93 -15.82 13.68 11.93
CA LEU A 93 -14.79 12.88 11.29
C LEU A 93 -15.00 11.36 11.50
N ALA A 94 -15.44 10.95 12.70
CA ALA A 94 -15.75 9.55 12.96
C ALA A 94 -16.94 9.08 12.12
N ILE A 95 -17.96 9.92 11.95
CA ILE A 95 -19.13 9.65 11.09
C ILE A 95 -18.68 9.55 9.63
N ALA A 96 -17.83 10.46 9.15
CA ALA A 96 -17.27 10.38 7.81
C ALA A 96 -16.50 9.06 7.58
N TYR A 97 -15.68 8.63 8.55
CA TYR A 97 -15.01 7.33 8.47
C TYR A 97 -16.01 6.15 8.39
N LEU A 98 -17.18 6.24 9.03
CA LEU A 98 -18.22 5.21 8.87
C LEU A 98 -18.83 5.21 7.48
N ASN A 99 -19.16 6.38 6.95
CA ASN A 99 -19.71 6.53 5.61
C ASN A 99 -18.72 5.99 4.54
N MET A 100 -17.41 6.13 4.80
CA MET A 100 -16.35 5.55 3.97
C MET A 100 -16.10 4.04 4.20
N GLY A 101 -16.88 3.36 5.06
CA GLY A 101 -16.70 1.95 5.40
C GLY A 101 -15.52 1.63 6.33
N SER A 102 -14.84 2.64 6.87
CA SER A 102 -13.69 2.52 7.79
C SER A 102 -14.13 2.37 9.26
N THR A 103 -14.95 1.37 9.56
CA THR A 103 -15.57 1.14 10.88
C THR A 103 -14.57 1.03 12.04
N ARG A 104 -13.42 0.38 11.82
CA ARG A 104 -12.36 0.26 12.85
C ARG A 104 -11.78 1.62 13.25
N LYS A 105 -11.55 2.51 12.28
CA LYS A 105 -11.01 3.85 12.52
C LYS A 105 -12.02 4.71 13.28
N ALA A 106 -13.28 4.70 12.83
CA ALA A 106 -14.37 5.38 13.52
C ALA A 106 -14.52 4.91 14.98
N LYS A 107 -14.59 3.59 15.21
CA LYS A 107 -14.71 3.02 16.56
C LYS A 107 -13.51 3.37 17.45
N SER A 108 -12.29 3.35 16.90
CA SER A 108 -11.10 3.75 17.65
C SER A 108 -11.12 5.23 18.03
N LEU A 109 -11.56 6.11 17.12
CA LEU A 109 -11.64 7.55 17.36
C LEU A 109 -12.71 7.88 18.42
N LEU A 110 -13.90 7.30 18.29
CA LEU A 110 -15.00 7.43 19.25
C LEU A 110 -14.64 6.87 20.64
N GLY A 111 -13.93 5.74 20.69
CA GLY A 111 -13.44 5.15 21.93
C GLY A 111 -12.48 6.07 22.69
N LYS A 112 -11.57 6.74 21.97
CA LYS A 112 -10.67 7.75 22.56
C LYS A 112 -11.44 8.98 23.03
N LEU A 113 -12.46 9.43 22.29
CA LEU A 113 -13.29 10.57 22.69
C LEU A 113 -14.09 10.28 23.96
N LYS A 114 -14.60 9.06 24.13
CA LYS A 114 -15.36 8.65 25.34
C LYS A 114 -14.52 8.61 26.61
N GLN A 115 -13.19 8.48 26.49
CA GLN A 115 -12.26 8.56 27.61
C GLN A 115 -11.94 10.00 28.04
N LEU A 116 -12.31 10.99 27.22
CA LEU A 116 -12.17 12.40 27.56
C LEU A 116 -13.41 12.90 28.32
N LYS A 117 -13.25 13.98 29.08
CA LYS A 117 -14.36 14.63 29.79
C LYS A 117 -15.25 15.38 28.79
N ILE A 118 -16.19 14.65 28.18
CA ILE A 118 -17.13 15.15 27.16
C ILE A 118 -18.50 15.51 27.76
N SER A 119 -19.27 16.34 27.05
CA SER A 119 -20.63 16.71 27.43
C SER A 119 -21.60 15.54 27.29
N LYS A 120 -22.68 15.52 28.09
CA LYS A 120 -23.75 14.52 27.99
C LYS A 120 -24.36 14.44 26.58
N LYS A 121 -24.48 15.57 25.88
CA LYS A 121 -24.98 15.63 24.50
C LYS A 121 -24.02 14.94 23.51
N GLN A 122 -22.72 15.19 23.65
CA GLN A 122 -21.68 14.56 22.82
C GLN A 122 -21.59 13.05 23.09
N LEU A 123 -21.76 12.64 24.35
CA LEU A 123 -21.79 11.22 24.72
C LEU A 123 -22.97 10.49 24.05
N GLN A 124 -24.16 11.12 24.03
CA GLN A 124 -25.33 10.57 23.34
C GLN A 124 -25.10 10.43 21.83
N GLN A 125 -24.46 11.41 21.20
CA GLN A 125 -24.10 11.34 19.77
C GLN A 125 -23.13 10.18 19.50
N ILE A 126 -22.08 10.04 20.31
CA ILE A 126 -21.11 8.94 20.19
C ILE A 126 -21.80 7.57 20.36
N ASP A 127 -22.67 7.43 21.36
CA ASP A 127 -23.35 6.17 21.63
C ASP A 127 -24.37 5.80 20.52
N GLY A 128 -25.05 6.79 19.93
CA GLY A 128 -25.90 6.58 18.76
C GLY A 128 -25.10 6.07 17.56
N VAL A 129 -23.99 6.73 17.24
CA VAL A 129 -23.10 6.34 16.14
C VAL A 129 -22.52 4.94 16.37
N LEU A 130 -22.13 4.59 17.60
CA LEU A 130 -21.64 3.24 17.93
C LEU A 130 -22.72 2.16 17.84
N ALA A 131 -24.00 2.50 18.05
CA ALA A 131 -25.11 1.57 17.89
C ALA A 131 -25.33 1.21 16.41
N ASP A 132 -25.20 2.18 15.51
CA ASP A 132 -25.32 1.97 14.07
C ASP A 132 -24.22 1.05 13.51
N ILE A 133 -23.03 1.05 14.11
CA ILE A 133 -21.93 0.13 13.73
C ILE A 133 -22.24 -1.33 14.09
N LYS A 134 -23.13 -1.57 15.07
CA LYS A 134 -23.43 -2.92 15.58
C LYS A 134 -24.58 -3.61 14.86
N LYS A 135 -25.35 -2.89 14.03
CA LYS A 135 -26.37 -3.46 13.14
C LYS A 135 -25.71 -4.06 11.91
#